data_AF-A0A3R6WAR8-F1
#
_entry.id   AF-A0A3R6WAR8-F1
#
_cell.length_a   1.000
_cell.length_b   1.000
_cell.length_c   1.000
_cell.angle_alpha   90.00
_cell.angle_beta   90.00
_cell.angle_gamma   90.00
#
_symmetry.space_group_name_H-M   'P 1'
#
loop_
_entity.id
_entity.type
_entity.pdbx_description
1 polymer ?
#
loop_
_entity_poly.entity_id
_entity_poly.type
_entity_poly.pdbx_seq_one_letter_code
_entity_poly.pdbx_strand_id
1 'polypeptide(L)'
;MKRQYISEKEKVTCCVGFAPGLSTLQVKSASTLNLIWTQHNKVQYEDASPLPLPQWFELSFLGWMTSVRLWLRLQDHGSPIRISALYVLHTLRGQANYRRLWEQHPNSLLLAPTAATN
;
A
#
# COMPACT_ATOMS: atom_id res chain seq x y z
N MET A 1 -3.89 -26.44 -25.24
CA MET A 1 -2.69 -25.68 -24.78
C MET A 1 -2.87 -25.43 -23.28
N LYS A 2 -1.90 -25.86 -22.46
CA LYS A 2 -2.09 -26.14 -21.02
C LYS A 2 -2.27 -24.86 -20.19
N ARG A 3 -3.35 -24.86 -19.37
CA ARG A 3 -3.70 -23.86 -18.36
C ARG A 3 -2.61 -23.79 -17.29
N GLN A 4 -2.20 -22.58 -16.93
CA GLN A 4 -1.44 -22.32 -15.71
C GLN A 4 -2.21 -21.28 -14.90
N TYR A 5 -3.35 -21.71 -14.35
CA TYR A 5 -4.06 -20.97 -13.32
C TYR A 5 -3.26 -21.18 -12.03
N ILE A 6 -2.30 -20.30 -11.77
CA ILE A 6 -1.59 -20.28 -10.49
C ILE A 6 -2.63 -19.89 -9.45
N SER A 7 -2.99 -20.86 -8.60
CA SER A 7 -3.96 -20.71 -7.52
C SER A 7 -3.57 -19.51 -6.66
N GLU A 8 -4.56 -18.74 -6.22
CA GLU A 8 -4.38 -17.56 -5.36
C GLU A 8 -3.57 -17.88 -4.09
N LYS A 9 -3.59 -19.16 -3.66
CA LYS A 9 -2.77 -19.69 -2.56
C LYS A 9 -1.26 -19.78 -2.87
N GLU A 10 -0.87 -20.01 -4.13
CA GLU A 10 0.54 -20.02 -4.55
C GLU A 10 1.10 -18.60 -4.68
N LYS A 11 0.30 -17.62 -5.14
CA LYS A 11 0.73 -16.21 -5.20
C LYS A 11 1.07 -15.66 -3.81
N VAL A 12 0.27 -15.98 -2.80
CA VAL A 12 0.52 -15.55 -1.41
C VAL A 12 1.78 -16.21 -0.86
N THR A 13 2.05 -17.48 -1.22
CA THR A 13 3.24 -18.21 -0.74
C THR A 13 4.55 -17.61 -1.27
N CYS A 14 4.59 -17.09 -2.49
CA CYS A 14 5.76 -16.36 -3.01
C CYS A 14 6.03 -15.03 -2.29
N CYS A 15 5.02 -14.41 -1.66
CA CYS A 15 5.21 -13.16 -0.91
C CYS A 15 5.63 -13.37 0.55
N VAL A 16 5.41 -14.57 1.12
CA VAL A 16 5.63 -14.85 2.55
C VAL A 16 6.99 -15.53 2.82
N GLY A 17 7.65 -16.05 1.80
CA GLY A 17 8.98 -16.66 1.93
C GLY A 17 10.13 -15.69 1.63
N PHE A 18 10.44 -14.74 2.51
CA PHE A 18 11.77 -14.10 2.45
C PHE A 18 12.26 -13.56 3.81
N ALA A 19 13.53 -13.88 4.07
CA ALA A 19 14.33 -13.82 5.29
C ALA A 19 14.34 -12.47 6.07
N PRO A 20 14.68 -12.50 7.38
CA PRO A 20 14.73 -11.31 8.23
C PRO A 20 15.90 -10.42 7.82
N GLY A 21 15.61 -9.17 7.48
CA GLY A 21 16.63 -8.18 7.09
C GLY A 21 16.23 -7.25 5.95
N LEU A 22 15.01 -7.34 5.41
CA LEU A 22 14.57 -6.48 4.32
C LEU A 22 14.38 -5.04 4.77
N SER A 23 15.18 -4.15 4.19
CA SER A 23 14.98 -2.71 4.21
C SER A 23 13.60 -2.37 3.66
N THR A 24 12.90 -1.47 4.36
CA THR A 24 11.49 -1.09 4.13
C THR A 24 11.14 -0.59 2.72
N LEU A 25 12.16 -0.30 1.90
CA LEU A 25 12.02 0.10 0.50
C LEU A 25 11.61 -1.05 -0.44
N GLN A 26 12.11 -2.28 -0.22
CA GLN A 26 11.84 -3.39 -1.14
C GLN A 26 10.39 -3.86 -1.11
N VAL A 27 9.75 -3.81 0.06
CA VAL A 27 8.34 -4.22 0.25
C VAL A 27 7.36 -3.27 -0.46
N LYS A 28 7.67 -1.97 -0.54
CA LYS A 28 6.84 -0.98 -1.23
C LYS A 28 6.87 -1.15 -2.75
N SER A 29 8.06 -1.43 -3.30
CA SER A 29 8.21 -1.72 -4.72
C SER A 29 7.49 -3.01 -5.09
N ALA A 30 7.62 -4.06 -4.26
CA ALA A 30 6.96 -5.34 -4.49
C ALA A 30 5.41 -5.23 -4.49
N SER A 31 4.82 -4.49 -3.56
CA SER A 31 3.36 -4.32 -3.49
C SER A 31 2.79 -3.52 -4.68
N THR A 32 3.49 -2.49 -5.13
CA THR A 32 3.10 -1.69 -6.31
C THR A 32 3.22 -2.52 -7.59
N LEU A 33 4.32 -3.25 -7.76
CA LEU A 33 4.52 -4.16 -8.90
C LEU A 33 3.47 -5.27 -8.91
N ASN A 34 3.13 -5.84 -7.74
CA ASN A 34 2.08 -6.85 -7.63
C ASN A 34 0.70 -6.31 -8.01
N LEU A 35 0.38 -5.06 -7.64
CA LEU A 35 -0.84 -4.41 -8.06
C LEU A 35 -0.89 -4.24 -9.60
N ILE A 36 0.19 -3.74 -10.19
CA ILE A 36 0.31 -3.56 -11.64
C ILE A 36 0.13 -4.89 -12.37
N TRP A 37 0.87 -5.91 -11.92
CA TRP A 37 0.81 -7.26 -12.47
C TRP A 37 -0.59 -7.88 -12.37
N THR A 38 -1.25 -7.74 -11.22
CA THR A 38 -2.60 -8.28 -11.01
C THR A 38 -3.61 -7.64 -11.95
N GLN A 39 -3.56 -6.31 -12.10
CA GLN A 39 -4.49 -5.58 -12.95
C GLN A 39 -4.24 -5.86 -14.42
N HIS A 40 -2.98 -5.96 -14.83
CA HIS A 40 -2.61 -6.43 -16.16
C HIS A 40 -3.22 -7.81 -16.45
N ASN A 41 -3.07 -8.77 -15.52
CA ASN A 41 -3.59 -10.12 -15.72
C ASN A 41 -5.12 -10.18 -15.79
N LYS A 42 -5.83 -9.35 -15.03
CA LYS A 42 -7.29 -9.24 -15.14
C LYS A 42 -7.72 -8.80 -16.53
N VAL A 43 -7.04 -7.80 -17.09
CA VAL A 43 -7.32 -7.34 -18.46
C VAL A 43 -6.97 -8.40 -19.50
N GLN A 44 -5.84 -9.10 -19.33
CA GLN A 44 -5.37 -10.10 -20.29
C GLN A 44 -6.14 -11.42 -20.26
N TYR A 45 -6.62 -11.85 -19.09
CA TYR A 45 -7.12 -13.21 -18.90
C TYR A 45 -8.55 -13.31 -18.36
N GLU A 46 -9.13 -12.21 -17.89
CA GLU A 46 -10.45 -12.20 -17.24
C GLU A 46 -11.45 -11.24 -17.93
N ASP A 47 -11.14 -10.78 -19.16
CA ASP A 47 -11.93 -9.78 -19.92
C ASP A 47 -12.30 -8.52 -19.11
N ALA A 48 -11.50 -8.20 -18.09
CA ALA A 48 -11.71 -7.02 -17.27
C ALA A 48 -11.32 -5.75 -18.04
N SER A 49 -12.05 -4.66 -17.79
CA SER A 49 -11.63 -3.35 -18.30
C SER A 49 -10.39 -2.84 -17.55
N PRO A 50 -9.46 -2.15 -18.24
CA PRO A 50 -8.31 -1.56 -17.57
C PRO A 50 -8.77 -0.51 -16.56
N LEU A 51 -8.08 -0.44 -15.42
CA LEU A 51 -8.34 0.56 -14.39
C LEU A 51 -8.18 1.98 -14.95
N PRO A 52 -9.22 2.84 -14.81
CA PRO A 52 -9.08 4.29 -14.95
C PRO A 52 -7.90 4.88 -14.16
N LEU A 53 -7.27 5.90 -14.74
CA LEU A 53 -6.14 6.60 -14.12
C LEU A 53 -6.43 7.14 -12.70
N PRO A 54 -7.61 7.69 -12.37
CA PRO A 54 -7.92 8.11 -11.00
C PRO A 54 -7.83 6.98 -9.97
N GLN A 55 -8.23 5.76 -10.35
CA GLN A 55 -8.20 4.60 -9.46
C GLN A 55 -6.78 4.07 -9.26
N TRP A 56 -5.89 4.23 -10.27
CA TRP A 56 -4.46 3.98 -10.08
C TRP A 56 -3.86 4.89 -9.01
N PHE A 57 -4.19 6.19 -9.05
CA PHE A 57 -3.71 7.15 -8.04
C PHE A 57 -4.25 6.80 -6.65
N GLU A 58 -5.53 6.47 -6.54
CA GLU A 58 -6.17 6.09 -5.29
C GLU A 58 -5.55 4.83 -4.66
N LEU A 59 -5.38 3.76 -5.44
CA LEU A 59 -4.78 2.51 -4.96
C LEU A 59 -3.31 2.69 -4.58
N SER A 60 -2.55 3.46 -5.37
CA SER A 60 -1.15 3.80 -5.06
C SER A 60 -1.05 4.60 -3.76
N PHE A 61 -1.96 5.56 -3.58
CA PHE A 61 -2.05 6.36 -2.36
C PHE A 61 -2.36 5.50 -1.13
N LEU A 62 -3.36 4.63 -1.20
CA LEU A 62 -3.73 3.74 -0.10
C LEU A 62 -2.62 2.74 0.25
N GLY A 63 -1.92 2.19 -0.75
CA GLY A 63 -0.77 1.31 -0.55
C GLY A 63 0.39 2.03 0.15
N TRP A 64 0.72 3.24 -0.30
CA TRP A 64 1.73 4.08 0.32
C TRP A 64 1.37 4.43 1.77
N MET A 65 0.14 4.88 2.02
CA MET A 65 -0.35 5.25 3.35
C MET A 65 -0.37 4.08 4.32
N THR A 66 -0.69 2.88 3.85
CA THR A 66 -0.62 1.66 4.65
C THR A 66 0.80 1.36 5.09
N SER A 67 1.76 1.47 4.18
CA SER A 67 3.17 1.27 4.49
C SER A 67 3.72 2.35 5.43
N VAL A 68 3.35 3.61 5.23
CA VAL A 68 3.73 4.73 6.12
C VAL A 68 3.15 4.53 7.52
N ARG A 69 1.88 4.16 7.64
CA ARG A 69 1.23 3.85 8.92
C ARG A 69 1.91 2.70 9.65
N LEU A 70 2.20 1.59 8.95
CA LEU A 70 2.90 0.45 9.54
C LEU A 70 4.29 0.87 10.04
N TRP A 71 5.04 1.60 9.22
CA TRP A 71 6.35 2.10 9.62
C TRP A 71 6.28 3.05 10.83
N LEU A 72 5.33 3.99 10.85
CA LEU A 72 5.12 4.93 11.97
C LEU A 72 4.72 4.24 13.27
N ARG A 73 3.98 3.13 13.21
CA ARG A 73 3.61 2.32 14.37
C ARG A 73 4.80 1.54 14.94
N LEU A 74 5.80 1.23 14.13
CA LEU A 74 7.03 0.55 14.55
C LEU A 74 8.08 1.50 15.15
N GLN A 75 7.97 2.82 14.90
CA GLN A 75 8.91 3.80 15.44
C GLN A 75 8.55 4.18 16.88
N ASP A 76 9.57 4.40 17.72
CA ASP A 76 9.39 4.96 19.06
C ASP A 76 8.70 6.34 19.01
N HIS A 77 7.84 6.61 19.99
CA HIS A 77 7.02 7.82 20.02
C HIS A 77 7.84 9.11 20.10
N GLY A 78 8.98 9.08 20.79
CA GLY A 78 9.91 10.20 20.94
C GLY A 78 10.97 10.31 19.83
N SER A 79 10.97 9.39 18.86
CA SER A 79 11.98 9.39 17.80
C SER A 79 11.90 10.66 16.95
N PRO A 80 13.01 11.40 16.77
CA PRO A 80 13.02 12.63 15.96
C PRO A 80 12.67 12.36 14.50
N ILE A 81 12.99 11.16 14.00
CA ILE A 81 12.64 10.71 12.64
C ILE A 81 11.12 10.53 12.49
N ARG A 82 10.45 10.00 13.52
CA ARG A 82 8.98 9.86 13.54
C ARG A 82 8.30 11.23 13.54
N ILE A 83 8.78 12.16 14.37
CA ILE A 83 8.24 13.52 14.45
C ILE A 83 8.40 14.24 13.11
N SER A 84 9.59 14.15 12.50
CA SER A 84 9.87 14.75 11.20
C SER A 84 8.98 14.18 10.10
N ALA A 85 8.78 12.86 10.08
CA ALA A 85 7.89 12.21 9.12
C ALA A 85 6.43 12.67 9.29
N LEU A 86 5.93 12.80 10.53
CA LEU A 86 4.58 13.32 10.78
C LEU A 86 4.41 14.76 10.31
N TYR A 87 5.43 15.60 10.48
CA TYR A 87 5.43 16.98 9.96
C TYR A 87 5.34 17.03 8.43
N VAL A 88 6.15 16.21 7.74
CA VAL A 88 6.09 16.08 6.28
C VAL A 88 4.71 15.60 5.81
N LEU A 89 4.14 14.59 6.48
CA LEU A 89 2.81 14.07 6.14
C LEU A 89 1.70 15.12 6.34
N HIS A 90 1.80 15.93 7.40
CA HIS A 90 0.90 17.06 7.62
C HIS A 90 1.00 18.08 6.48
N THR A 91 2.21 18.40 6.03
CA THR A 91 2.45 19.31 4.90
C THR A 91 1.88 18.76 3.60
N LEU A 92 2.12 17.49 3.31
CA LEU A 92 1.61 16.81 2.10
C LEU A 92 0.08 16.79 2.07
N ARG A 93 -0.57 16.59 3.23
CA ARG A 93 -2.04 16.64 3.33
C ARG A 93 -2.63 17.99 2.87
N GLY A 94 -1.89 19.08 3.05
CA GLY A 94 -2.31 20.42 2.61
C GLY A 94 -2.15 20.67 1.10
N GLN A 95 -1.37 19.85 0.38
CA GLN A 95 -1.15 20.04 -1.05
C GLN A 95 -2.37 19.61 -1.87
N ALA A 96 -2.74 20.40 -2.88
CA ALA A 96 -3.96 20.21 -3.67
C ALA A 96 -4.11 18.79 -4.25
N ASN A 97 -3.01 18.19 -4.72
CA ASN A 97 -2.99 16.86 -5.33
C ASN A 97 -3.32 15.74 -4.33
N TYR A 98 -2.91 15.91 -3.08
CA TYR A 98 -3.10 14.92 -2.01
C TYR A 98 -4.33 15.22 -1.16
N ARG A 99 -4.74 16.49 -1.07
CA ARG A 99 -5.89 16.92 -0.28
C ARG A 99 -7.16 16.16 -0.66
N ARG A 100 -7.45 16.05 -1.96
CA ARG A 100 -8.62 15.30 -2.45
C ARG A 100 -8.58 13.82 -2.06
N LEU A 101 -7.41 13.19 -2.15
CA LEU A 101 -7.22 11.79 -1.78
C LEU A 101 -7.38 11.58 -0.27
N TRP A 102 -6.96 12.55 0.55
CA TRP A 102 -7.15 12.54 2.00
C TRP A 102 -8.60 12.79 2.42
N GLU A 103 -9.33 13.63 1.70
CA GLU A 103 -10.77 13.87 1.92
C GLU A 103 -11.59 12.60 1.62
N GLN A 104 -11.23 11.87 0.56
CA GLN A 104 -11.84 10.58 0.23
C GLN A 104 -11.49 9.49 1.24
N HIS A 105 -10.29 9.54 1.81
CA HIS A 105 -9.77 8.52 2.73
C HIS A 105 -9.25 9.14 4.04
N PRO A 106 -10.13 9.71 4.89
CA PRO A 106 -9.72 10.45 6.09
C PRO A 106 -9.02 9.54 7.12
N ASN A 107 -9.36 8.25 7.11
CA ASN A 107 -8.83 7.25 8.05
C ASN A 107 -7.48 6.65 7.60
N SER A 108 -6.95 7.07 6.46
CA SER A 108 -5.72 6.54 5.86
C SER A 108 -4.46 6.76 6.72
N LEU A 109 -4.47 7.61 7.75
CA LEU A 109 -3.35 7.82 8.68
C LEU A 109 -3.71 7.55 10.16
N LEU A 110 -4.79 6.83 10.45
CA LEU A 110 -5.09 6.49 11.85
C LEU A 110 -3.99 5.59 12.43
N LEU A 111 -3.24 6.14 13.39
CA LEU A 111 -2.11 5.45 14.03
C LEU A 111 -2.53 4.63 15.24
N ALA A 112 -3.69 4.94 15.84
CA ALA A 112 -4.26 4.15 16.92
C ALA A 112 -4.35 2.68 16.52
N PRO A 113 -4.15 1.73 17.45
CA PRO A 113 -4.58 0.35 17.22
C PRO A 113 -6.07 0.41 16.87
N THR A 114 -6.46 -0.22 15.76
CA THR A 114 -7.87 -0.58 15.62
C THR A 114 -8.09 -1.56 16.76
N ALA A 115 -8.75 -1.13 17.83
CA ALA A 115 -9.09 -2.03 18.91
C ALA A 115 -9.72 -3.27 18.27
N ALA A 116 -9.17 -4.45 18.54
CA ALA A 116 -9.86 -5.68 18.23
C ALA A 116 -11.12 -5.64 19.09
N THR A 117 -12.25 -5.31 18.48
CA THR A 117 -13.53 -5.63 19.08
C THR A 117 -13.64 -7.15 19.01
N ASN A 118 -13.23 -7.81 20.11
CA ASN A 118 -13.80 -9.04 20.71
C ASN A 118 -12.82 -9.62 21.73
#